data_AF-A0A060SU17-F1
#
_entry.id   AF-A0A060SU17-F1
#
_cell.length_a   1.000
_cell.length_b   1.000
_cell.length_c   1.000
_cell.angle_alpha   90.00
_cell.angle_beta   90.00
_cell.angle_gamma   90.00
#
_symmetry.space_group_name_H-M   'P 1'
#
loop_
_entity.id
_entity.type
_entity.pdbx_description
1 polymer ?
#
loop_
_entity_poly.entity_id
_entity_poly.type
_entity_poly.pdbx_seq_one_letter_code
_entity_poly.pdbx_strand_id
1 'polypeptide(L)'
;MAQITFRINPKPTYSERMTEARAELRRLIKEQLCQVTHDGTATMSWSRRSYMKNVVSRYRVRIEGWPLSEVPFVNLSDVPNLGKLELLLQGWKDGTIRFRQITEEEYQEMIQDPTPWIGRAPEPQAAAQGDE
;
A
#
# COMPACT_ATOMS: atom_id res chain seq x y z
N MET A 1 -38.54 -27.75 9.41
CA MET A 1 -38.29 -26.63 10.33
C MET A 1 -36.91 -26.08 10.02
N ALA A 2 -36.80 -24.97 9.30
CA ALA A 2 -35.52 -24.40 8.87
C ALA A 2 -34.79 -23.76 10.06
N GLN A 3 -33.57 -24.21 10.35
CA GLN A 3 -32.71 -23.58 11.36
C GLN A 3 -32.18 -22.25 10.82
N ILE A 4 -32.78 -21.16 11.26
CA ILE A 4 -32.27 -19.81 11.07
C ILE A 4 -31.14 -19.63 12.09
N THR A 5 -29.92 -19.93 11.68
CA THR A 5 -28.72 -19.64 12.48
C THR A 5 -28.52 -18.12 12.45
N PHE A 6 -29.02 -17.43 13.48
CA PHE A 6 -28.64 -16.06 13.75
C PHE A 6 -27.12 -16.04 13.94
N ARG A 7 -26.40 -15.54 12.93
CA ARG A 7 -25.01 -15.12 13.11
C ARG A 7 -25.07 -13.91 14.02
N ILE A 8 -24.99 -14.16 15.33
CA ILE A 8 -24.67 -13.14 16.33
C ILE A 8 -23.40 -12.49 15.78
N ASN A 9 -23.51 -11.25 15.27
CA ASN A 9 -22.36 -10.50 14.80
C ASN A 9 -21.44 -10.35 16.01
N PRO A 10 -20.33 -11.11 16.11
CA PRO A 10 -19.39 -10.86 17.19
C PRO A 10 -18.91 -9.43 17.00
N LYS A 11 -18.67 -8.70 18.11
CA LYS A 11 -17.99 -7.40 18.01
C LYS A 11 -16.76 -7.62 17.13
N PRO A 12 -16.57 -6.83 16.05
CA PRO A 12 -15.56 -7.11 15.05
C PRO A 12 -14.23 -7.30 15.76
N THR A 13 -13.69 -8.50 15.62
CA THR A 13 -12.45 -8.94 16.23
C THR A 13 -11.35 -8.00 15.74
N TYR A 14 -10.27 -7.83 16.50
CA TYR A 14 -9.14 -6.98 16.08
C TYR A 14 -8.67 -7.27 14.64
N SER A 15 -8.65 -8.55 14.26
CA SER A 15 -8.35 -9.02 12.90
C SER A 15 -9.38 -8.61 11.84
N GLU A 16 -10.67 -8.54 12.20
CA GLU A 16 -11.75 -8.08 11.30
C GLU A 16 -11.64 -6.58 11.08
N ARG A 17 -11.39 -5.79 12.14
CA ARG A 17 -11.12 -4.35 12.02
C ARG A 17 -9.88 -4.06 11.18
N MET A 18 -8.81 -4.85 11.33
CA MET A 18 -7.65 -4.77 10.44
C MET A 18 -8.02 -5.07 9.00
N THR A 19 -8.85 -6.09 8.76
CA THR A 19 -9.26 -6.48 7.40
C THR A 19 -10.14 -5.41 6.75
N GLU A 20 -11.05 -4.83 7.51
CA GLU A 20 -11.93 -3.74 7.07
C GLU A 20 -11.12 -2.46 6.77
N ALA A 21 -10.25 -2.04 7.69
CA ALA A 21 -9.35 -0.91 7.47
C ALA A 21 -8.42 -1.13 6.27
N ARG A 22 -7.94 -2.37 6.05
CA ARG A 22 -7.18 -2.76 4.84
C ARG A 22 -8.01 -2.62 3.59
N ALA A 23 -9.27 -3.05 3.61
CA ALA A 23 -10.17 -2.96 2.47
C ALA A 23 -10.49 -1.51 2.12
N GLU A 24 -10.78 -0.68 3.13
CA GLU A 24 -11.02 0.75 2.96
C GLU A 24 -9.77 1.45 2.40
N LEU A 25 -8.59 1.17 2.98
CA LEU A 25 -7.32 1.71 2.51
C LEU A 25 -7.03 1.30 1.06
N ARG A 26 -7.22 0.02 0.70
CA ARG A 26 -7.09 -0.45 -0.68
C ARG A 26 -8.05 0.27 -1.63
N ARG A 27 -9.29 0.50 -1.19
CA ARG A 27 -10.30 1.19 -1.99
C ARG A 27 -9.89 2.64 -2.25
N LEU A 28 -9.49 3.37 -1.22
CA LEU A 28 -9.03 4.77 -1.33
C LEU A 28 -7.80 4.90 -2.23
N ILE A 29 -6.81 4.02 -2.04
CA ILE A 29 -5.59 4.02 -2.85
C ILE A 29 -5.93 3.71 -4.31
N LYS A 30 -6.76 2.70 -4.56
CA LYS A 30 -7.18 2.36 -5.93
C LYS A 30 -7.94 3.52 -6.57
N GLU A 31 -8.87 4.14 -5.84
CA GLU A 31 -9.67 5.27 -6.32
C GLU A 31 -8.78 6.46 -6.70
N GLN A 32 -7.87 6.87 -5.81
CA GLN A 32 -6.91 7.93 -6.12
C GLN A 32 -5.96 7.56 -7.26
N LEU A 33 -5.49 6.31 -7.31
CA LEU A 33 -4.63 5.86 -8.40
C LEU A 33 -5.39 5.97 -9.73
N CYS A 34 -6.59 5.40 -9.84
CA CYS A 34 -7.42 5.48 -11.04
C CYS A 34 -7.73 6.92 -11.44
N GLN A 35 -7.94 7.81 -10.46
CA GLN A 35 -8.18 9.23 -10.71
C GLN A 35 -6.96 9.91 -11.31
N VAL A 36 -5.76 9.64 -10.80
CA VAL A 36 -4.51 10.24 -11.30
C VAL A 36 -4.07 9.63 -12.63
N THR A 37 -4.25 8.32 -12.81
CA THR A 37 -3.87 7.61 -14.03
C THR A 37 -4.92 7.70 -15.14
N HIS A 38 -6.13 8.15 -14.82
CA HIS A 38 -7.32 8.11 -15.69
C HIS A 38 -7.64 6.68 -16.22
N ASP A 39 -7.15 5.65 -15.53
CA ASP A 39 -7.28 4.24 -15.90
C ASP A 39 -8.02 3.48 -14.80
N GLY A 40 -9.25 3.05 -15.09
CA GLY A 40 -10.09 2.31 -14.14
C GLY A 40 -9.62 0.88 -13.83
N THR A 41 -8.64 0.38 -14.58
CA THR A 41 -8.02 -0.94 -14.39
C THR A 41 -6.69 -0.87 -13.64
N ALA A 42 -6.22 0.33 -13.32
CA ALA A 42 -5.00 0.55 -12.56
C ALA A 42 -5.07 -0.22 -11.23
N THR A 43 -4.07 -1.08 -11.03
CA THR A 43 -3.98 -1.92 -9.84
C THR A 43 -2.68 -1.63 -9.13
N MET A 44 -2.79 -1.30 -7.84
CA MET A 44 -1.63 -0.99 -7.01
C MET A 44 -0.78 -2.24 -6.78
N SER A 45 0.51 -2.13 -7.05
CA SER A 45 1.50 -3.17 -6.75
C SER A 45 2.42 -2.70 -5.65
N TRP A 46 2.49 -3.44 -4.54
CA TRP A 46 3.27 -3.06 -3.34
C TRP A 46 4.73 -3.51 -3.39
N SER A 47 5.09 -4.42 -4.30
CA SER A 47 6.48 -4.83 -4.49
C SER A 47 7.24 -3.72 -5.22
N ARG A 48 8.41 -3.28 -4.72
CA ARG A 48 9.24 -2.23 -5.34
C ARG A 48 9.39 -2.40 -6.86
N ARG A 49 9.75 -3.61 -7.32
CA ARG A 49 9.92 -3.92 -8.74
C ARG A 49 8.62 -3.79 -9.55
N SER A 50 7.51 -4.27 -8.99
CA SER A 50 6.20 -4.21 -9.63
C SER A 50 5.61 -2.80 -9.58
N TYR A 51 5.84 -2.05 -8.50
CA TYR A 51 5.46 -0.65 -8.38
C TYR A 51 6.18 0.19 -9.44
N MET A 52 7.51 0.08 -9.52
CA MET A 52 8.30 0.79 -10.51
C MET A 52 7.89 0.43 -11.94
N LYS A 53 7.58 -0.84 -12.23
CA LYS A 53 7.19 -1.26 -13.59
C LYS A 53 5.73 -0.93 -13.93
N ASN A 54 4.79 -1.24 -13.06
CA ASN A 54 3.36 -1.17 -13.36
C ASN A 54 2.73 0.18 -13.03
N VAL A 55 3.28 0.92 -12.06
CA VAL A 55 2.75 2.23 -11.64
C VAL A 55 3.62 3.34 -12.21
N VAL A 56 4.91 3.32 -11.86
CA VAL A 56 5.82 4.43 -12.19
C VAL A 56 6.15 4.45 -13.68
N SER A 57 6.57 3.33 -14.26
CA SER A 57 6.96 3.26 -15.68
C SER A 57 5.76 3.39 -16.62
N ARG A 58 4.62 2.79 -16.25
CA ARG A 58 3.41 2.81 -17.08
C ARG A 58 2.65 4.12 -17.02
N TYR A 59 2.45 4.67 -15.83
CA TYR A 59 1.58 5.83 -15.63
C TYR A 59 2.34 7.10 -15.21
N ARG A 60 3.64 7.02 -14.94
CA ARG A 60 4.45 8.15 -14.46
C ARG A 60 3.86 8.77 -13.19
N VAL A 61 3.43 7.92 -12.26
CA VAL A 61 2.88 8.33 -10.97
C VAL A 61 3.76 7.82 -9.83
N ARG A 62 4.01 8.68 -8.83
CA ARG A 62 4.62 8.32 -7.55
C ARG A 62 3.67 8.58 -6.38
N ILE A 63 3.94 7.95 -5.24
CA ILE A 63 3.34 8.34 -3.96
C ILE A 63 4.23 9.40 -3.33
N GLU A 64 3.62 10.51 -2.93
CA GLU A 64 4.25 11.58 -2.19
C GLU A 64 3.76 11.56 -0.74
N GLY A 65 4.64 11.88 0.21
CA GLY A 65 4.29 11.98 1.64
C GLY A 65 4.10 10.65 2.38
N TRP A 66 4.55 9.52 1.81
CA TRP A 66 4.48 8.24 2.50
C TRP A 66 5.41 8.24 3.74
N PRO A 67 4.91 7.89 4.94
CA PRO A 67 5.69 7.89 6.17
C PRO A 67 6.62 6.66 6.25
N LEU A 68 7.66 6.65 5.41
CA LEU A 68 8.64 5.55 5.31
C LEU A 68 9.34 5.25 6.63
N SER A 69 9.47 6.25 7.51
CA SER A 69 10.06 6.11 8.85
C SER A 69 9.22 5.23 9.78
N GLU A 70 7.90 5.20 9.60
CA GLU A 70 6.97 4.47 10.48
C GLU A 70 6.45 3.18 9.82
N VAL A 71 6.15 3.26 8.53
CA VAL A 71 5.57 2.16 7.76
C VAL A 71 6.42 1.89 6.52
N PRO A 72 7.15 0.75 6.50
CA PRO A 72 7.91 0.38 5.31
C PRO A 72 6.95 0.20 4.12
N PHE A 73 7.45 0.42 2.91
CA PHE A 73 6.68 0.25 1.67
C PHE A 73 6.47 -1.24 1.39
N VAL A 74 5.51 -1.84 2.08
CA VAL A 74 5.13 -3.26 1.99
C VAL A 74 3.65 -3.39 1.68
N ASN A 75 3.21 -4.60 1.35
CA ASN A 75 1.80 -4.88 1.14
C ASN A 75 1.02 -4.57 2.42
N LEU A 76 -0.18 -3.99 2.29
CA LEU A 76 -1.05 -3.68 3.43
C LEU A 76 -1.40 -4.90 4.29
N SER A 77 -1.30 -6.12 3.72
CA SER A 77 -1.45 -7.38 4.45
C SER A 77 -0.25 -7.71 5.36
N ASP A 78 0.94 -7.22 5.03
CA ASP A 78 2.19 -7.40 5.79
C ASP A 78 2.39 -6.30 6.83
N VAL A 79 1.53 -5.28 6.87
CA VAL A 79 1.55 -4.26 7.93
C VAL A 79 1.05 -4.91 9.23
N PRO A 80 1.89 -5.00 10.28
CA PRO A 80 1.60 -5.79 11.47
C PRO A 80 0.66 -5.10 12.46
N ASN A 81 0.58 -3.77 12.44
CA ASN A 81 -0.13 -2.98 13.44
C ASN A 81 -1.31 -2.22 12.85
N LEU A 82 -2.48 -2.31 13.49
CA LEU A 82 -3.67 -1.53 13.11
C LEU A 82 -3.38 -0.03 13.16
N GLY A 83 -2.68 0.45 14.19
CA GLY A 83 -2.33 1.87 14.30
C GLY A 83 -1.50 2.40 13.13
N LYS A 84 -0.60 1.59 12.55
CA LYS A 84 0.14 1.96 11.33
C LYS A 84 -0.79 2.06 10.12
N LEU A 85 -1.78 1.18 10.07
CA LEU A 85 -2.76 1.16 8.99
C LEU A 85 -3.73 2.34 9.07
N GLU A 86 -4.16 2.69 10.28
CA GLU A 86 -4.93 3.90 10.56
C GLU A 86 -4.13 5.16 10.26
N LEU A 87 -2.84 5.19 10.57
CA LEU A 87 -1.96 6.32 10.23
C LEU A 87 -1.86 6.50 8.71
N LEU A 88 -1.69 5.42 7.95
CA LEU A 88 -1.75 5.48 6.50
C LEU A 88 -3.12 5.98 6.04
N LEU A 89 -4.21 5.40 6.55
CA LEU A 89 -5.57 5.76 6.17
C LEU A 89 -5.87 7.23 6.45
N GLN A 90 -5.42 7.75 7.59
CA GLN A 90 -5.53 9.15 7.95
C GLN A 90 -4.65 10.01 7.02
N GLY A 91 -3.43 9.60 6.72
CA GLY A 91 -2.56 10.30 5.77
C GLY A 91 -3.16 10.38 4.35
N TRP A 92 -3.83 9.32 3.89
CA TRP A 92 -4.55 9.32 2.61
C TRP A 92 -5.82 10.18 2.65
N LYS A 93 -6.54 10.23 3.79
CA LYS A 93 -7.73 11.09 3.97
C LYS A 93 -7.39 12.57 4.10
N ASP A 94 -6.31 12.88 4.81
CA ASP A 94 -5.79 14.22 5.02
C ASP A 94 -5.11 14.78 3.76
N GLY A 95 -4.70 13.89 2.84
CA GLY A 95 -4.00 14.26 1.61
C GLY A 95 -2.50 14.47 1.81
N THR A 96 -2.00 14.22 3.03
CA THR A 96 -0.55 14.08 3.31
C THR A 96 0.05 13.01 2.41
N ILE A 97 -0.62 11.86 2.27
CA ILE A 97 -0.25 10.82 1.32
C ILE A 97 -1.12 10.96 0.09
N ARG A 98 -0.50 11.18 -1.06
CA ARG A 98 -1.21 11.33 -2.33
C ARG A 98 -0.41 10.77 -3.49
N PHE A 99 -1.14 10.41 -4.54
CA PHE A 99 -0.50 10.11 -5.82
C PHE A 99 -0.20 11.40 -6.56
N ARG A 100 1.04 11.56 -7.00
CA ARG A 100 1.50 12.68 -7.82
C ARG A 100 2.05 12.15 -9.13
N GLN A 101 1.64 12.76 -10.25
CA GLN A 101 2.32 12.54 -11.52
C GLN A 101 3.73 13.11 -11.43
N ILE A 102 4.70 12.35 -11.94
CA ILE A 102 6.10 12.74 -12.03
C ILE A 102 6.48 12.99 -13.49
N THR A 103 7.44 13.88 -13.70
CA THR A 103 8.02 14.12 -15.02
C THR A 103 8.94 12.97 -15.43
N GLU A 104 9.32 12.92 -16.71
CA GLU A 104 10.32 11.96 -17.20
C GLU A 104 11.65 12.11 -16.45
N GLU A 105 12.03 13.35 -16.12
CA GLU A 105 13.26 13.66 -15.38
C GLU A 105 13.24 13.01 -13.99
N GLU A 106 12.18 13.23 -13.21
CA GLU A 106 11.99 12.61 -11.90
C GLU A 106 11.92 11.07 -12.00
N TYR A 107 11.38 10.54 -13.09
CA TYR A 107 11.39 9.10 -13.34
C TYR A 107 12.79 8.55 -13.57
N GLN A 108 13.61 9.23 -14.38
CA GLN A 108 14.99 8.82 -14.64
C GLN A 108 15.80 8.83 -13.34
N GLU A 109 15.62 9.87 -12.50
CA GLU A 109 16.20 9.91 -11.16
C GLU A 109 15.74 8.74 -10.29
N MET A 110 14.45 8.38 -10.33
CA MET A 110 13.94 7.21 -9.60
C MET A 110 14.47 5.87 -10.11
N ILE A 111 14.72 5.74 -11.42
CA ILE A 111 15.32 4.53 -12.00
C ILE A 111 16.79 4.41 -11.58
N GLN A 112 17.49 5.54 -11.49
CA GLN A 112 18.89 5.60 -11.04
C GLN A 112 19.01 5.36 -9.52
N ASP A 113 18.23 6.07 -8.71
CA ASP A 113 18.18 5.87 -7.26
C ASP A 113 16.74 5.85 -6.70
N PRO A 114 16.16 4.65 -6.51
CA PRO A 114 14.82 4.52 -5.95
C PRO A 114 14.80 4.54 -4.41
N THR A 115 15.96 4.63 -3.75
CA THR A 115 16.13 4.53 -2.29
C THR A 115 15.54 5.72 -1.52
N PRO A 116 15.71 6.99 -1.93
CA PRO A 116 15.11 8.11 -1.22
C PRO A 116 13.58 8.13 -1.28
N TRP A 117 12.99 7.47 -2.29
CA TRP A 117 11.55 7.55 -2.57
C TRP A 117 10.73 6.38 -2.00
N ILE A 118 11.29 5.16 -2.03
CA ILE A 118 10.61 3.93 -1.56
C ILE A 118 11.23 3.44 -0.24
N GLY A 119 12.26 4.13 0.25
CA GLY A 119 13.11 3.69 1.35
C GLY A 119 14.10 2.63 0.91
N ARG A 120 15.02 2.27 1.81
CA ARG A 120 15.84 1.06 1.63
C ARG A 120 14.87 -0.10 1.43
N ALA A 121 15.09 -0.89 0.37
CA ALA A 121 14.34 -2.16 0.26
C ALA A 121 14.50 -2.87 1.61
N PRO A 122 13.44 -3.48 2.18
CA PRO A 122 13.70 -4.47 3.19
C PRO A 122 14.71 -5.42 2.54
N GLU A 123 15.91 -5.51 3.10
CA GLU A 123 16.84 -6.56 2.71
C GLU A 123 15.98 -7.83 2.66
N PRO A 124 16.07 -8.64 1.59
CA PRO A 124 15.46 -9.96 1.65
C PRO A 124 15.98 -10.53 2.95
N GLN A 125 15.10 -10.69 3.93
CA GLN A 125 15.47 -11.24 5.23
C GLN A 125 16.17 -12.52 4.84
N ALA A 126 17.49 -12.53 5.06
CA ALA A 126 18.34 -13.60 4.62
C ALA A 126 17.64 -14.88 5.02
N ALA A 127 17.53 -15.78 4.05
CA ALA A 127 16.98 -17.11 4.22
C ALA A 127 17.13 -17.56 5.67
N ALA A 128 16.00 -17.90 6.31
CA ALA A 128 16.04 -18.82 7.42
C ALA A 128 16.62 -20.14 6.87
N GLN A 129 17.95 -20.18 6.76
CA GLN A 129 18.77 -21.37 6.84
C GLN A 129 18.94 -21.63 8.33
N GLY A 130 18.22 -22.66 8.76
CA GLY A 130 18.36 -23.39 10.01
C GLY A 130 17.56 -24.67 9.75
N ASP A 131 18.16 -25.66 9.08
CA ASP A 131 18.88 -26.77 9.72
C ASP A 131 17.91 -27.57 10.62
N GLU A 132 17.25 -28.58 10.03
CA GLU A 132 17.35 -30.01 10.40
C GLU A 132 16.35 -30.87 9.60
#